data_AF-A0A838FMY0-F1
#
_entry.id   AF-A0A838FMY0-F1
#
_cell.length_a   1.000
_cell.length_b   1.000
_cell.length_c   1.000
_cell.angle_alpha   90.00
_cell.angle_beta   90.00
_cell.angle_gamma   90.00
#
_symmetry.space_group_name_H-M   'P 1'
#
loop_
_entity.id
_entity.type
_entity.pdbx_description
1 polymer ?
#
loop_
_entity_poly.entity_id
_entity_poly.type
_entity_poly.pdbx_seq_one_letter_code
_entity_poly.pdbx_strand_id
1 'polypeptide(L)'
;MPDAAWRETCATLHRWLQIARKVRLQLTPWVNHSWHVTQYLSARGLTTGPMAHPRHCFEIEIDFIQPRLLQPVGAFWHQTMREFILPDEVVRTAAAPGETLLAFLQSTYEAAADLAQWDREALERIVDPSKTAA
;
A
#
# COMPACT_ATOMS: atom_id res chain seq x y z
N MET A 1 8.01 -0.72 29.65
CA MET A 1 8.66 -1.35 28.47
C MET A 1 7.59 -1.57 27.42
N PRO A 2 7.85 -1.35 26.12
CA PRO A 2 6.84 -1.54 25.10
C PRO A 2 6.39 -3.01 25.05
N ASP A 3 5.13 -3.25 24.70
CA ASP A 3 4.59 -4.60 24.59
C ASP A 3 5.27 -5.42 23.47
N ALA A 4 5.05 -6.74 23.48
CA ALA A 4 5.68 -7.64 22.52
C ALA A 4 5.28 -7.36 21.06
N ALA A 5 4.03 -6.95 20.82
CA ALA A 5 3.53 -6.64 19.49
C ALA A 5 4.21 -5.38 18.91
N TRP A 6 4.49 -4.39 19.75
CA TRP A 6 5.29 -3.22 19.36
C TRP A 6 6.72 -3.60 18.98
N ARG A 7 7.35 -4.54 19.70
CA ARG A 7 8.71 -4.99 19.37
C ARG A 7 8.77 -5.67 18.01
N GLU A 8 7.78 -6.49 17.67
CA GLU A 8 7.68 -7.14 16.35
C GLU A 8 7.41 -6.12 15.23
N THR A 9 6.52 -5.15 15.49
CA THR A 9 6.23 -4.05 14.56
C THR A 9 7.50 -3.22 14.29
N CYS A 10 8.22 -2.83 15.35
CA CYS A 10 9.50 -2.13 15.26
C CYS A 10 10.54 -2.90 14.45
N ALA A 11 10.67 -4.21 14.70
CA ALA A 11 11.63 -5.05 13.97
C ALA A 11 11.31 -5.12 12.47
N THR A 12 10.03 -5.18 12.12
CA THR A 12 9.58 -5.17 10.73
C THR A 12 9.82 -3.82 10.08
N LEU A 13 9.45 -2.72 10.73
CA LEU A 13 9.75 -1.37 10.26
C LEU A 13 11.26 -1.16 10.07
N HIS A 14 12.08 -1.61 11.02
CA HIS A 14 13.54 -1.53 10.93
C HIS A 14 14.08 -2.23 9.68
N ARG A 15 13.57 -3.43 9.34
CA ARG A 15 13.99 -4.16 8.13
C ARG A 15 13.63 -3.41 6.85
N TRP A 16 12.43 -2.84 6.75
CA TRP A 16 12.05 -2.00 5.61
C TRP A 16 12.95 -0.78 5.47
N LEU A 17 13.25 -0.11 6.59
CA LEU A 17 14.18 1.01 6.61
C LEU A 17 15.58 0.60 6.16
N GLN A 18 16.06 -0.60 6.51
CA GLN A 18 17.35 -1.12 6.06
C GLN A 18 17.38 -1.37 4.53
N ILE A 19 16.31 -1.90 3.96
CA ILE A 19 16.21 -2.13 2.51
C ILE A 19 16.27 -0.81 1.75
N ALA A 20 15.42 0.16 2.13
CA ALA A 20 15.38 1.48 1.48
C ALA A 20 16.75 2.19 1.54
N ARG A 21 17.47 2.08 2.67
CA ARG A 21 18.84 2.62 2.82
C ARG A 21 19.84 1.97 1.87
N LYS A 22 19.80 0.64 1.75
CA LYS A 22 20.72 -0.09 0.85
C LYS A 22 20.49 0.28 -0.61
N VAL A 23 19.24 0.44 -1.03
CA VAL A 23 18.90 0.91 -2.38
C VAL A 23 19.51 2.30 -2.62
N ARG A 24 19.29 3.25 -1.70
CA ARG A 24 19.86 4.60 -1.81
C ARG A 24 21.38 4.60 -1.83
N LEU A 25 22.01 3.74 -1.03
CA LEU A 25 23.46 3.59 -0.98
C LEU A 25 24.05 3.14 -2.32
N GLN A 26 23.34 2.32 -3.09
CA GLN A 26 23.81 1.84 -4.39
C GLN A 26 23.56 2.83 -5.53
N LEU A 27 22.47 3.60 -5.45
CA LEU A 27 22.03 4.47 -6.55
C LEU A 27 22.52 5.91 -6.46
N THR A 28 23.05 6.32 -5.31
CA THR A 28 23.54 7.69 -5.09
C THR A 28 25.06 7.69 -4.98
N PRO A 29 25.77 8.67 -5.58
CA PRO A 29 27.22 8.76 -5.41
C PRO A 29 27.62 8.75 -3.94
N TRP A 30 28.72 8.07 -3.63
CA TRP A 30 29.22 7.98 -2.27
C TRP A 30 29.60 9.36 -1.73
N VAL A 31 28.84 9.82 -0.73
CA VAL A 31 29.17 11.01 0.07
C VAL A 31 29.78 10.55 1.39
N ASN A 32 30.73 11.34 1.90
CA ASN A 32 31.51 11.07 3.11
C ASN A 32 30.68 10.39 4.22
N HIS A 33 31.20 9.27 4.74
CA HIS A 33 30.55 8.45 5.78
C HIS A 33 29.08 8.06 5.49
N SER A 34 28.72 7.85 4.23
CA SER A 34 27.36 7.47 3.81
C SER A 34 26.26 8.44 4.25
N TRP A 35 26.56 9.73 4.48
CA TRP A 35 25.57 10.68 5.01
C TRP A 35 24.30 10.80 4.14
N HIS A 36 24.44 10.56 2.84
CA HIS A 36 23.34 10.53 1.88
C HIS A 36 22.34 9.39 2.10
N VAL A 37 22.66 8.36 2.89
CA VAL A 37 21.82 7.17 3.11
C VAL A 37 20.72 7.42 4.15
N THR A 38 20.83 8.51 4.91
CA THR A 38 19.81 8.88 5.91
C THR A 38 18.47 9.16 5.21
N GLN A 39 17.38 8.62 5.76
CA GLN A 39 16.03 8.93 5.32
C GLN A 39 15.61 10.31 5.83
N TYR A 40 14.93 11.07 4.99
CA TYR A 40 14.38 12.38 5.32
C TYR A 40 12.97 12.25 5.84
N LEU A 41 12.58 13.15 6.74
CA LEU A 41 11.21 13.26 7.19
C LEU A 41 10.37 13.93 6.10
N SER A 42 9.21 13.37 5.79
CA SER A 42 8.16 14.05 5.02
C SER A 42 7.00 14.41 5.95
N ALA A 43 6.02 15.15 5.44
CA ALA A 43 4.78 15.38 6.18
C ALA A 43 4.00 14.07 6.43
N ARG A 44 4.30 12.98 5.70
CA ARG A 44 3.56 11.70 5.74
C ARG A 44 4.34 10.56 6.39
N GLY A 45 5.66 10.68 6.49
CA GLY A 45 6.49 9.66 7.13
C GLY A 45 7.97 9.85 6.80
N LEU A 46 8.58 8.84 6.17
CA LEU A 46 10.00 8.85 5.83
C LEU A 46 10.21 8.62 4.34
N THR A 47 10.94 9.52 3.69
CA THR A 47 11.32 9.38 2.28
C THR A 47 12.82 9.23 2.13
N THR A 48 13.25 8.48 1.11
CA THR A 48 14.63 8.57 0.63
C THR A 48 14.91 9.92 -0.01
N GLY A 49 13.89 10.62 -0.51
CA GLY A 49 14.02 11.67 -1.51
C GLY A 49 14.39 11.08 -2.88
N PRO A 50 14.41 11.91 -3.94
CA PRO A 50 14.68 11.46 -5.30
C PRO A 50 16.04 10.76 -5.42
N MET A 51 16.06 9.68 -6.20
CA MET A 51 17.25 8.90 -6.54
C MET A 51 17.29 8.74 -8.06
N ALA A 52 18.45 9.05 -8.64
CA ALA A 52 18.66 8.88 -10.07
C ALA A 52 18.98 7.42 -10.40
N HIS A 53 18.32 6.90 -11.43
CA HIS A 53 18.63 5.62 -12.08
C HIS A 53 18.87 5.92 -13.57
N PRO A 54 19.68 5.12 -14.31
CA PRO A 54 20.01 5.41 -15.71
C PRO A 54 18.84 5.69 -16.69
N ARG A 55 17.61 5.31 -16.33
CA ARG A 55 16.41 5.50 -17.17
C ARG A 55 15.26 6.24 -16.45
N HIS A 56 15.33 6.40 -15.13
CA HIS A 56 14.22 6.89 -14.32
C HIS A 56 14.74 7.66 -13.10
N CYS A 57 13.93 8.56 -12.56
CA CYS A 57 14.14 9.11 -11.23
C CYS A 57 12.98 8.61 -10.35
N PHE A 58 13.29 8.09 -9.17
CA PHE A 58 12.27 7.60 -8.25
C PHE A 58 12.66 7.84 -6.80
N GLU A 59 11.68 7.82 -5.90
CA GLU A 59 11.90 7.83 -4.46
C GLU A 59 11.14 6.68 -3.79
N ILE A 60 11.54 6.34 -2.57
CA ILE A 60 10.84 5.38 -1.73
C ILE A 60 10.33 6.14 -0.50
N GLU A 61 9.01 6.18 -0.33
CA GLU A 61 8.36 6.75 0.84
C GLU A 61 7.71 5.65 1.68
N ILE A 62 7.98 5.67 2.99
CA ILE A 62 7.24 4.93 3.99
C ILE A 62 6.23 5.90 4.60
N ASP A 63 4.97 5.75 4.17
CA ASP A 63 3.85 6.54 4.63
C ASP A 63 3.31 5.98 5.96
N PHE A 64 3.29 6.83 6.99
CA PHE A 64 2.73 6.52 8.31
C PHE A 64 1.35 7.14 8.54
N ILE A 65 0.88 7.98 7.62
CA ILE A 65 -0.37 8.74 7.71
C ILE A 65 -1.51 8.06 6.96
N GLN A 66 -1.24 7.25 5.93
CA GLN A 66 -2.28 6.58 5.16
C GLN A 66 -2.48 5.12 5.59
N PRO A 67 -3.33 4.85 6.59
CA PRO A 67 -3.96 3.54 6.70
C PRO A 67 -4.94 3.43 5.53
N ARG A 68 -4.68 2.56 4.55
CA ARG A 68 -5.69 2.31 3.50
C ARG A 68 -6.82 1.49 4.13
N LEU A 69 -7.94 2.16 4.37
CA LEU A 69 -9.17 1.53 4.84
C LEU A 69 -9.75 0.68 3.70
N LEU A 70 -9.78 -0.63 3.90
CA LEU A 70 -10.59 -1.53 3.08
C LEU A 70 -12.06 -1.27 3.37
N GLN A 71 -12.90 -1.29 2.35
CA GLN A 71 -14.34 -1.24 2.50
C GLN A 71 -14.90 -2.66 2.37
N PRO A 72 -16.01 -3.00 3.04
CA PRO A 72 -16.71 -2.25 4.08
C PRO A 72 -15.90 -2.18 5.40
N VAL A 73 -16.35 -1.35 6.34
CA VAL A 73 -15.82 -1.34 7.72
C VAL A 73 -15.85 -2.75 8.30
N GLY A 74 -14.67 -3.29 8.62
CA GLY A 74 -14.48 -4.67 9.07
C GLY A 74 -13.66 -5.54 8.11
N ALA A 75 -13.45 -5.11 6.86
CA ALA A 75 -12.49 -5.71 5.96
C ALA A 75 -11.05 -5.38 6.38
N PHE A 76 -10.14 -6.34 6.29
CA PHE A 76 -8.74 -6.15 6.68
C PHE A 76 -7.77 -6.99 5.83
N TRP A 77 -6.50 -6.58 5.79
CA TRP A 77 -5.42 -7.37 5.21
C TRP A 77 -4.86 -8.35 6.25
N HIS A 78 -4.86 -9.64 5.94
CA HIS A 78 -4.28 -10.66 6.81
C HIS A 78 -2.83 -10.96 6.41
N GLN A 79 -1.88 -10.53 7.23
CA GLN A 79 -0.45 -10.51 6.89
C GLN A 79 0.15 -11.90 6.63
N THR A 80 -0.29 -12.92 7.37
CA THR A 80 0.22 -14.28 7.23
C THR A 80 -0.27 -14.96 5.96
N MET A 81 -1.57 -14.81 5.65
CA MET A 81 -2.17 -15.40 4.45
C MET A 81 -1.86 -14.58 3.20
N ARG A 82 -1.51 -13.30 3.38
CA ARG A 82 -1.36 -12.32 2.30
C ARG A 82 -2.62 -12.19 1.45
N GLU A 83 -3.75 -12.16 2.13
CA GLU A 83 -5.07 -12.07 1.54
C GLU A 83 -5.85 -10.91 2.16
N PHE A 84 -6.71 -10.29 1.36
CA PHE A 84 -7.76 -9.43 1.87
C PHE A 84 -8.88 -10.31 2.43
N ILE A 85 -9.29 -10.07 3.67
CA ILE A 85 -10.32 -10.85 4.36
C ILE A 85 -11.51 -9.95 4.68
N LEU A 86 -12.70 -10.44 4.35
CA LEU A 86 -13.98 -9.93 4.82
C LEU A 86 -14.62 -10.99 5.73
N PRO A 87 -14.80 -10.71 7.04
CA PRO A 87 -15.46 -11.66 7.92
C PRO A 87 -16.90 -11.94 7.49
N ASP A 88 -17.28 -13.21 7.52
CA ASP A 88 -18.63 -13.67 7.18
C ASP A 88 -19.72 -12.98 8.01
N GLU A 89 -19.45 -12.67 9.29
CA GLU A 89 -20.38 -11.94 10.16
C GLU A 89 -20.69 -10.53 9.65
N VAL A 90 -19.72 -9.84 9.04
CA VAL A 90 -19.91 -8.50 8.47
C VAL A 90 -20.88 -8.55 7.29
N VAL A 91 -20.80 -9.60 6.46
CA VAL A 91 -21.72 -9.81 5.34
C VAL A 91 -23.11 -10.22 5.82
N ARG A 92 -23.18 -11.16 6.76
CA ARG A 92 -24.43 -11.72 7.29
C ARG A 92 -25.30 -10.70 8.01
N THR A 93 -24.69 -9.71 8.68
CA THR A 93 -25.41 -8.71 9.48
C THR A 93 -25.67 -7.39 8.74
N ALA A 94 -25.15 -7.25 7.51
CA ALA A 94 -25.33 -6.04 6.72
C ALA A 94 -26.78 -5.86 6.24
N ALA A 95 -27.23 -4.60 6.22
CA ALA A 95 -28.55 -4.24 5.68
C ALA A 95 -28.69 -4.56 4.17
N ALA A 96 -27.58 -4.50 3.44
CA ALA A 96 -27.49 -4.86 2.02
C ALA A 96 -26.26 -5.78 1.79
N PRO A 97 -26.38 -7.10 2.02
CA PRO A 97 -25.25 -8.04 1.94
C PRO A 97 -24.58 -8.07 0.56
N GLY A 98 -25.37 -7.97 -0.51
CA GLY A 98 -24.87 -7.94 -1.89
C GLY A 98 -24.00 -6.71 -2.17
N GLU A 99 -24.47 -5.53 -1.78
CA GLU A 99 -23.72 -4.27 -1.91
C GLU A 99 -22.45 -4.28 -1.05
N THR A 100 -22.53 -4.86 0.15
CA THR A 100 -21.41 -5.00 1.09
C THR A 100 -20.30 -5.87 0.50
N LEU A 101 -20.66 -7.03 -0.08
CA LEU A 101 -19.72 -7.91 -0.76
C LEU A 101 -19.13 -7.23 -2.00
N LEU A 102 -19.95 -6.53 -2.79
CA LEU A 102 -19.48 -5.82 -3.98
C LEU A 102 -18.47 -4.73 -3.62
N ALA A 103 -18.73 -3.95 -2.56
CA ALA A 103 -17.82 -2.92 -2.07
C ALA A 103 -16.46 -3.48 -1.64
N PHE A 104 -16.45 -4.69 -1.06
CA PHE A 104 -15.21 -5.39 -0.75
C PHE A 104 -14.44 -5.81 -2.00
N LEU A 105 -15.11 -6.45 -2.96
CA LEU A 105 -14.48 -6.85 -4.22
C LEU A 105 -13.94 -5.63 -4.99
N GLN A 106 -14.70 -4.54 -5.01
CA GLN A 106 -14.31 -3.28 -5.64
C GLN A 106 -13.06 -2.68 -4.97
N SER A 107 -13.09 -2.50 -3.65
CA SER A 107 -11.97 -1.86 -2.94
C SER A 107 -10.69 -2.69 -2.95
N THR A 108 -10.82 -4.03 -2.94
CA THR A 108 -9.66 -4.94 -3.05
C THR A 108 -9.09 -4.96 -4.47
N TYR A 109 -9.93 -4.92 -5.50
CA TYR A 109 -9.50 -4.74 -6.89
C TYR A 109 -8.72 -3.44 -7.07
N GLU A 110 -9.27 -2.31 -6.61
CA GLU A 110 -8.62 -1.00 -6.72
C GLU A 110 -7.27 -0.98 -6.02
N ALA A 111 -7.21 -1.52 -4.79
CA ALA A 111 -5.96 -1.63 -4.05
C ALA A 111 -4.92 -2.49 -4.80
N ALA A 112 -5.34 -3.63 -5.37
CA ALA A 112 -4.46 -4.50 -6.13
C ALA A 112 -3.98 -3.88 -7.46
N ALA A 113 -4.88 -3.25 -8.20
CA ALA A 113 -4.59 -2.60 -9.49
C ALA A 113 -3.64 -1.41 -9.31
N ASP A 114 -3.88 -0.57 -8.28
CA ASP A 114 -3.00 0.54 -7.94
C ASP A 114 -1.60 0.03 -7.52
N LEU A 115 -1.53 -0.98 -6.64
CA LEU A 115 -0.25 -1.57 -6.21
C LEU A 115 0.52 -2.21 -7.37
N ALA A 116 -0.19 -2.81 -8.31
CA ALA A 116 0.40 -3.45 -9.49
C ALA A 116 0.65 -2.46 -10.65
N GLN A 117 0.32 -1.18 -10.46
CA GLN A 117 0.49 -0.12 -11.47
C GLN A 117 -0.20 -0.47 -12.80
N TRP A 118 -1.39 -1.07 -12.72
CA TRP A 118 -2.16 -1.40 -13.91
C TRP A 118 -2.70 -0.15 -14.60
N ASP A 119 -2.70 -0.15 -15.93
CA ASP A 119 -3.39 0.86 -16.74
C ASP A 119 -4.90 0.63 -16.63
N ARG A 120 -5.51 1.24 -15.62
CA ARG A 120 -6.92 1.06 -15.28
C ARG A 120 -7.84 1.66 -16.33
N GLU A 121 -7.42 2.74 -16.99
CA GLU A 121 -8.20 3.38 -18.06
C GLU A 121 -8.33 2.46 -19.27
N ALA A 122 -7.31 1.64 -19.55
CA ALA A 122 -7.36 0.62 -20.59
C ALA A 122 -8.17 -0.64 -20.20
N LEU A 123 -8.29 -0.95 -18.89
CA LEU A 123 -8.89 -2.19 -18.39
C LEU A 123 -10.36 -2.04 -17.98
N GLU A 124 -10.75 -0.89 -17.47
CA GLU A 124 -12.10 -0.62 -17.00
C GLU A 124 -12.99 -0.26 -18.20
N ARG A 125 -13.94 -1.13 -18.54
CA ARG A 125 -14.95 -0.79 -19.55
C ARG A 125 -15.86 0.29 -19.01
N ILE A 126 -15.92 1.41 -19.72
CA ILE A 126 -17.03 2.35 -19.62
C ILE A 126 -18.29 1.59 -20.03
N VAL A 127 -19.14 1.28 -19.05
CA VAL A 127 -20.47 0.74 -19.33
C VAL A 127 -21.25 1.86 -19.98
N ASP A 128 -21.54 1.71 -21.27
CA ASP A 128 -22.45 2.58 -21.99
C ASP A 128 -23.89 2.29 -21.51
N PRO A 129 -24.52 3.22 -20.77
CA PRO A 129 -25.85 3.01 -20.21
C PRO A 129 -26.92 2.82 -21.29
N SER A 130 -26.63 3.14 -22.56
CA SER A 130 -27.55 2.92 -23.69
C SER A 130 -27.62 1.46 -24.16
N LYS A 131 -26.71 0.58 -23.70
CA LYS A 131 -26.63 -0.83 -24.13
C LYS A 131 -27.18 -1.86 -23.13
N THR A 132 -27.70 -1.42 -21.98
CA THR A 132 -28.19 -2.32 -20.90
C THR A 132 -29.73 -2.48 -20.90
N ALA A 133 -30.46 -1.82 -21.80
CA ALA A 133 -31.89 -2.03 -21.97
C ALA A 133 -32.17 -3.01 -23.13
N ALA A 134 -32.30 -4.30 -22.81
CA ALA A 134 -32.91 -5.32 -23.68
C ALA A 134 -33.60 -6.38 -22.81
#